data_AF-F6D5V4-F1
#
_entry.id   AF-F6D5V4-F1
#
_cell.length_a   1.000
_cell.length_b   1.000
_cell.length_c   1.000
_cell.angle_alpha   90.00
_cell.angle_beta   90.00
_cell.angle_gamma   90.00
#
_symmetry.space_group_name_H-M   'P 1'
#
loop_
_entity.id
_entity.type
_entity.pdbx_description
1 polymer ?
#
loop_
_entity_poly.entity_id
_entity_poly.type
_entity_poly.pdbx_seq_one_letter_code
_entity_poly.pdbx_strand_id
1 'polypeptide(L)'
;MNLIGISADFDPVHKGHVKLIDKARQLADKKGDEVVIYLNKGYSANHAPFFANFNARSRMALEAGADRIVPIEGLHHRLTLAYTVPIRIAMMIEDGVVDYVDAADVSTDKIKKYSSSFAKKGIFSGIPRNLPNRNVIRWFAVNEFLYKKYNRKLKFHIIPEYKIHGEKISGRFIRREIIENNMEIPESAAKLLPDSTVQILEEELKKGNIPGERNITVLTKRLNTYSRAKMINIAHMNADAVSALVKGRKYTNEDQIWASLRMAGYGPVLTRLVISAAEEDVTRREVFDLIKKYEKDGIIPPDQKVENVIERAWFVASKSDEGMPSSDAHKMFRKGVRIHEKPLYTFDGGMHLRSFEIPSLEDGMDATLYVDKNDRLCCDVRAKDRKIKSPLKLPAKLVTYLRLLIDSQFIPLSAQLVEKEEGWRIRVFVGDYKN
;
A
#
# COMPACT_ATOMS: atom_id res chain seq x y z
N MET A 1 -5.20 -29.83 -17.42
CA MET A 1 -5.78 -29.42 -16.14
C MET A 1 -5.47 -27.95 -15.95
N ASN A 2 -6.48 -27.09 -15.85
CA ASN A 2 -6.33 -25.66 -15.61
C ASN A 2 -6.71 -25.33 -14.16
N LEU A 3 -6.52 -24.07 -13.77
CA LEU A 3 -6.84 -23.60 -12.42
C LEU A 3 -8.00 -22.60 -12.42
N ILE A 4 -8.81 -22.67 -11.37
CA ILE A 4 -9.86 -21.72 -11.03
C ILE A 4 -9.42 -20.98 -9.77
N GLY A 5 -9.21 -19.67 -9.90
CA GLY A 5 -8.62 -18.83 -8.85
C GLY A 5 -9.67 -18.09 -8.03
N ILE A 6 -9.43 -17.97 -6.73
CA ILE A 6 -10.07 -16.99 -5.84
C ILE A 6 -8.95 -16.25 -5.11
N SER A 7 -9.02 -14.91 -5.02
CA SER A 7 -8.09 -14.14 -4.19
C SER A 7 -8.80 -13.61 -2.95
N ALA A 8 -8.28 -13.94 -1.76
CA ALA A 8 -9.00 -13.66 -0.52
C ALA A 8 -8.11 -13.36 0.70
N ASP A 9 -8.74 -12.81 1.72
CA ASP A 9 -8.23 -12.76 3.10
C ASP A 9 -8.75 -13.95 3.93
N PHE A 10 -10.01 -14.37 3.72
CA PHE A 10 -10.69 -15.46 4.46
C PHE A 10 -10.45 -15.43 5.97
N ASP A 11 -10.78 -14.31 6.60
CA ASP A 11 -10.44 -14.02 8.00
C ASP A 11 -11.67 -13.83 8.89
N PRO A 12 -12.38 -14.89 9.30
CA PRO A 12 -12.22 -16.30 8.93
C PRO A 12 -13.03 -16.71 7.67
N VAL A 13 -12.97 -17.99 7.26
CA VAL A 13 -13.86 -18.56 6.24
C VAL A 13 -15.29 -18.67 6.79
N HIS A 14 -16.21 -17.86 6.27
CA HIS A 14 -17.63 -17.88 6.65
C HIS A 14 -18.51 -18.45 5.53
N LYS A 15 -19.80 -18.70 5.79
CA LYS A 15 -20.73 -19.31 4.81
C LYS A 15 -20.79 -18.59 3.46
N GLY A 16 -20.58 -17.26 3.44
CA GLY A 16 -20.47 -16.51 2.18
C GLY A 16 -19.22 -16.84 1.35
N HIS A 17 -18.09 -17.18 2.00
CA HIS A 17 -16.88 -17.66 1.32
C HIS A 17 -17.08 -19.09 0.81
N VAL A 18 -17.79 -19.93 1.57
CA VAL A 18 -18.17 -21.27 1.11
C VAL A 18 -18.94 -21.19 -0.21
N LYS A 19 -19.87 -20.24 -0.38
CA LYS A 19 -20.56 -20.04 -1.67
C LYS A 19 -19.64 -19.64 -2.84
N LEU A 20 -18.57 -18.91 -2.57
CA LEU A 20 -17.54 -18.64 -3.59
C LEU A 20 -16.81 -19.93 -3.99
N ILE A 21 -16.40 -20.72 -2.99
CA ILE A 21 -15.66 -21.97 -3.18
C ILE A 21 -16.55 -23.01 -3.87
N ASP A 22 -17.81 -23.18 -3.43
CA ASP A 22 -18.83 -24.03 -4.07
C ASP A 22 -18.97 -23.70 -5.56
N LYS A 23 -19.02 -22.40 -5.90
CA LYS A 23 -19.13 -21.97 -7.29
C LYS A 23 -17.88 -22.33 -8.09
N ALA A 24 -16.70 -22.13 -7.52
CA ALA A 24 -15.44 -22.50 -8.13
C ALA A 24 -15.36 -24.04 -8.30
N ARG A 25 -15.85 -24.80 -7.32
CA ARG A 25 -15.92 -26.26 -7.35
C ARG A 25 -16.84 -26.78 -8.44
N GLN A 26 -18.05 -26.25 -8.54
CA GLN A 26 -18.97 -26.57 -9.63
C GLN A 26 -18.33 -26.39 -11.02
N LEU A 27 -17.53 -25.33 -11.18
CA LEU A 27 -16.83 -25.06 -12.45
C LEU A 27 -15.66 -26.03 -12.67
N ALA A 28 -14.92 -26.34 -11.60
CA ALA A 28 -13.78 -27.23 -11.61
C ALA A 28 -14.19 -28.68 -11.96
N ASP A 29 -15.20 -29.22 -11.27
CA ASP A 29 -15.68 -30.58 -11.48
C ASP A 29 -16.19 -30.79 -12.91
N LYS A 30 -16.86 -29.77 -13.48
CA LYS A 30 -17.34 -29.80 -14.86
C LYS A 30 -16.20 -29.87 -15.90
N LYS A 31 -15.03 -29.34 -15.56
CA LYS A 31 -13.90 -29.18 -16.50
C LYS A 31 -12.73 -30.12 -16.20
N GLY A 32 -12.73 -30.80 -15.05
CA GLY A 32 -11.55 -31.50 -14.54
C GLY A 32 -10.41 -30.54 -14.18
N ASP A 33 -10.75 -29.37 -13.62
CA ASP A 33 -9.80 -28.31 -13.21
C ASP A 33 -9.67 -28.26 -11.67
N GLU A 34 -8.69 -27.53 -11.14
CA GLU A 34 -8.47 -27.37 -9.69
C GLU A 34 -8.96 -26.01 -9.17
N VAL A 35 -9.41 -25.94 -7.91
CA VAL A 35 -9.74 -24.70 -7.19
C VAL A 35 -8.56 -24.28 -6.33
N VAL A 36 -8.00 -23.12 -6.67
CA VAL A 36 -6.82 -22.57 -6.02
C VAL A 36 -7.17 -21.25 -5.34
N ILE A 37 -6.87 -21.15 -4.04
CA ILE A 37 -7.07 -19.94 -3.25
C ILE A 37 -5.75 -19.21 -3.08
N TYR A 38 -5.69 -17.98 -3.60
CA TYR A 38 -4.58 -17.05 -3.41
C TYR A 38 -4.82 -16.26 -2.13
N LEU A 39 -4.26 -16.78 -1.03
CA LEU A 39 -4.56 -16.36 0.33
C LEU A 39 -3.45 -15.47 0.89
N ASN A 40 -3.82 -14.30 1.41
CA ASN A 40 -2.85 -13.38 2.00
C ASN A 40 -2.22 -13.94 3.28
N LYS A 41 -0.92 -13.77 3.43
CA LYS A 41 -0.12 -14.17 4.60
C LYS A 41 0.60 -12.95 5.20
N GLY A 42 0.71 -12.94 6.53
CA GLY A 42 1.20 -11.79 7.30
C GLY A 42 0.11 -10.74 7.51
N TYR A 43 -0.19 -9.95 6.48
CA TYR A 43 -1.14 -8.83 6.58
C TYR A 43 -2.31 -8.95 5.60
N SER A 44 -3.50 -8.53 6.05
CA SER A 44 -4.72 -8.46 5.24
C SER A 44 -4.66 -7.40 4.16
N ALA A 45 -5.59 -7.43 3.22
CA ALA A 45 -5.75 -6.36 2.22
C ALA A 45 -6.06 -4.98 2.85
N ASN A 46 -6.44 -4.95 4.13
CA ASN A 46 -6.62 -3.74 4.94
C ASN A 46 -5.39 -3.38 5.79
N HIS A 47 -4.27 -4.06 5.59
CA HIS A 47 -2.97 -3.80 6.21
C HIS A 47 -2.93 -4.05 7.72
N ALA A 48 -3.79 -4.93 8.24
CA ALA A 48 -3.78 -5.35 9.63
C ALA A 48 -3.39 -6.84 9.74
N PRO A 49 -2.81 -7.28 10.88
CA PRO A 49 -2.69 -8.69 11.21
C PRO A 49 -4.04 -9.40 11.04
N PHE A 50 -3.97 -10.69 10.69
CA PHE A 50 -5.17 -11.52 10.61
C PHE A 50 -5.63 -11.93 11.99
N PHE A 51 -6.92 -12.18 12.15
CA PHE A 51 -7.45 -12.78 13.37
C PHE A 51 -6.98 -14.21 13.53
N ALA A 52 -7.12 -15.02 12.48
CA ALA A 52 -6.54 -16.36 12.42
C ALA A 52 -5.28 -16.37 11.55
N ASN A 53 -4.25 -17.10 11.98
CA ASN A 53 -2.99 -17.20 11.22
C ASN A 53 -3.22 -17.87 9.83
N PHE A 54 -2.19 -17.80 8.97
CA PHE A 54 -2.27 -18.34 7.61
C PHE A 54 -2.60 -19.84 7.58
N ASN A 55 -2.03 -20.64 8.48
CA ASN A 55 -2.23 -22.09 8.50
C ASN A 55 -3.67 -22.44 8.86
N ALA A 56 -4.25 -21.78 9.86
CA ALA A 56 -5.64 -21.96 10.25
C ALA A 56 -6.60 -21.58 9.11
N ARG A 57 -6.42 -20.41 8.49
CA ARG A 57 -7.24 -19.97 7.35
C ARG A 57 -7.07 -20.87 6.12
N SER A 58 -5.89 -21.42 5.90
CA SER A 58 -5.62 -22.40 4.84
C SER A 58 -6.40 -23.69 5.08
N ARG A 59 -6.34 -24.25 6.31
CA ARG A 59 -7.15 -25.42 6.71
C ARG A 59 -8.64 -25.16 6.48
N MET A 60 -9.15 -24.02 6.94
CA MET A 60 -10.57 -23.67 6.74
C MET A 60 -10.97 -23.62 5.26
N ALA A 61 -10.09 -23.12 4.39
CA ALA A 61 -10.37 -23.03 2.96
C ALA A 61 -10.32 -24.40 2.26
N LEU A 62 -9.40 -25.28 2.66
CA LEU A 62 -9.30 -26.65 2.17
C LEU A 62 -10.54 -27.46 2.60
N GLU A 63 -10.94 -27.39 3.87
CA GLU A 63 -12.16 -28.04 4.38
C GLU A 63 -13.44 -27.48 3.73
N ALA A 64 -13.40 -26.25 3.23
CA ALA A 64 -14.50 -25.66 2.48
C ALA A 64 -14.55 -26.08 0.99
N GLY A 65 -13.61 -26.91 0.52
CA GLY A 65 -13.61 -27.48 -0.83
C GLY A 65 -12.59 -26.91 -1.81
N ALA A 66 -11.57 -26.17 -1.33
CA ALA A 66 -10.42 -25.81 -2.16
C ALA A 66 -9.45 -26.99 -2.30
N ASP A 67 -8.76 -27.12 -3.44
CA ASP A 67 -7.71 -28.13 -3.62
C ASP A 67 -6.35 -27.64 -3.13
N ARG A 68 -6.07 -26.35 -3.34
CA ARG A 68 -4.74 -25.79 -3.12
C ARG A 68 -4.80 -24.36 -2.60
N ILE A 69 -3.87 -24.04 -1.70
CA ILE A 69 -3.66 -22.69 -1.20
C ILE A 69 -2.32 -22.16 -1.70
N VAL A 70 -2.33 -20.97 -2.28
CA VAL A 70 -1.12 -20.24 -2.70
C VAL A 70 -0.95 -19.01 -1.81
N PRO A 71 0.15 -18.88 -1.06
CA PRO A 71 0.37 -17.74 -0.18
C PRO A 71 0.71 -16.47 -0.96
N ILE A 72 0.10 -15.35 -0.57
CA ILE A 72 0.48 -14.01 -1.00
C ILE A 72 1.22 -13.32 0.12
N GLU A 73 2.53 -13.23 -0.05
CA GLU A 73 3.45 -12.75 0.98
C GLU A 73 4.09 -11.42 0.60
N GLY A 74 4.40 -10.63 1.61
CA GLY A 74 5.24 -9.45 1.45
C GLY A 74 4.61 -8.24 0.76
N LEU A 75 3.35 -8.31 0.32
CA LEU A 75 2.72 -7.18 -0.38
C LEU A 75 2.00 -6.20 0.57
N HIS A 76 1.31 -6.69 1.60
CA HIS A 76 0.31 -5.90 2.32
C HIS A 76 0.81 -4.98 3.44
N HIS A 77 2.08 -5.06 3.82
CA HIS A 77 2.73 -4.01 4.61
C HIS A 77 3.55 -3.04 3.74
N ARG A 78 3.63 -3.29 2.43
CA ARG A 78 4.44 -2.51 1.47
C ARG A 78 3.60 -1.73 0.47
N LEU A 79 2.48 -2.27 0.01
CA LEU A 79 1.74 -1.79 -1.14
C LEU A 79 0.24 -1.66 -0.86
N THR A 80 -0.36 -0.62 -1.43
CA THR A 80 -1.83 -0.49 -1.45
C THR A 80 -2.45 -1.43 -2.48
N LEU A 81 -3.76 -1.68 -2.35
CA LEU A 81 -4.54 -2.46 -3.32
C LEU A 81 -4.45 -1.96 -4.77
N ALA A 82 -4.06 -0.70 -4.99
CA ALA A 82 -3.84 -0.19 -6.33
C ALA A 82 -2.72 -0.97 -7.05
N TYR A 83 -1.65 -1.30 -6.32
CA TYR A 83 -0.48 -2.03 -6.81
C TYR A 83 -0.59 -3.55 -6.61
N THR A 84 -1.23 -4.03 -5.53
CA THR A 84 -1.27 -5.48 -5.30
C THR A 84 -2.22 -6.23 -6.23
N VAL A 85 -3.29 -5.58 -6.71
CA VAL A 85 -4.23 -6.21 -7.67
C VAL A 85 -3.55 -6.61 -8.99
N PRO A 86 -2.79 -5.75 -9.69
CA PRO A 86 -2.05 -6.18 -10.89
C PRO A 86 -1.07 -7.30 -10.63
N ILE A 87 -0.33 -7.25 -9.52
CA ILE A 87 0.61 -8.32 -9.13
C ILE A 87 -0.12 -9.66 -8.96
N ARG A 88 -1.27 -9.65 -8.27
CA ARG A 88 -2.04 -10.87 -8.04
C ARG A 88 -2.65 -11.45 -9.31
N ILE A 89 -3.20 -10.61 -10.20
CA ILE A 89 -3.75 -11.09 -11.48
C ILE A 89 -2.63 -11.66 -12.35
N ALA A 90 -1.48 -10.98 -12.41
CA ALA A 90 -0.31 -11.46 -13.13
C ALA A 90 0.12 -12.86 -12.66
N MET A 91 0.35 -13.01 -11.36
CA MET A 91 0.73 -14.30 -10.76
C MET A 91 -0.33 -15.39 -11.02
N MET A 92 -1.63 -15.09 -10.92
CA MET A 92 -2.68 -16.05 -11.28
C MET A 92 -2.61 -16.47 -12.77
N ILE A 93 -2.37 -15.52 -13.67
CA ILE A 93 -2.21 -15.85 -15.10
C ILE A 93 -0.94 -16.69 -15.32
N GLU A 94 0.17 -16.34 -14.69
CA GLU A 94 1.44 -17.08 -14.77
C GLU A 94 1.30 -18.52 -14.24
N ASP A 95 0.55 -18.71 -13.16
CA ASP A 95 0.27 -20.02 -12.55
C ASP A 95 -0.70 -20.89 -13.38
N GLY A 96 -1.31 -20.36 -14.44
CA GLY A 96 -2.22 -21.11 -15.29
C GLY A 96 -3.71 -20.98 -14.92
N VAL A 97 -4.09 -19.98 -14.13
CA VAL A 97 -5.50 -19.70 -13.84
C VAL A 97 -6.22 -19.21 -15.10
N VAL A 98 -7.37 -19.80 -15.39
CA VAL A 98 -8.20 -19.49 -16.55
C VAL A 98 -9.55 -18.89 -16.15
N ASP A 99 -10.11 -19.31 -15.02
CA ASP A 99 -11.34 -18.77 -14.46
C ASP A 99 -11.07 -18.12 -13.09
N TYR A 100 -11.77 -17.04 -12.79
CA TYR A 100 -11.69 -16.34 -11.51
C TYR A 100 -13.08 -16.14 -10.92
N VAL A 101 -13.28 -16.49 -9.66
CA VAL A 101 -14.57 -16.38 -8.98
C VAL A 101 -14.53 -15.27 -7.94
N ASP A 102 -15.55 -14.41 -7.94
CA ASP A 102 -15.72 -13.32 -6.96
C ASP A 102 -17.21 -13.06 -6.72
N ALA A 103 -17.52 -12.25 -5.70
CA ALA A 103 -18.88 -11.84 -5.38
C ALA A 103 -19.08 -10.32 -5.51
N ALA A 104 -20.23 -9.92 -6.02
CA ALA A 104 -20.61 -8.52 -6.08
C ALA A 104 -22.14 -8.33 -6.07
N ASP A 105 -22.58 -7.20 -5.51
CA ASP A 105 -23.98 -6.78 -5.48
C ASP A 105 -24.38 -5.94 -6.70
N VAL A 106 -23.57 -5.97 -7.76
CA VAL A 106 -23.78 -5.24 -9.01
C VAL A 106 -23.68 -6.20 -10.18
N SER A 107 -24.53 -6.01 -11.20
CA SER A 107 -24.49 -6.84 -12.40
C SER A 107 -23.12 -6.79 -13.08
N THR A 108 -22.68 -7.95 -13.57
CA THR A 108 -21.41 -8.12 -14.28
C THR A 108 -21.26 -7.14 -15.45
N ASP A 109 -22.34 -6.83 -16.17
CA ASP A 109 -22.31 -5.89 -17.30
C ASP A 109 -22.03 -4.46 -16.87
N LYS A 110 -22.57 -4.01 -15.73
CA LYS A 110 -22.24 -2.70 -15.16
C LYS A 110 -20.76 -2.66 -14.76
N ILE A 111 -20.24 -3.72 -14.14
CA ILE A 111 -18.81 -3.83 -13.76
C ILE A 111 -17.91 -3.76 -15.00
N LYS A 112 -18.23 -4.53 -16.05
CA LYS A 112 -17.51 -4.52 -17.35
C LYS A 112 -17.53 -3.13 -18.01
N LYS A 113 -18.68 -2.45 -18.00
CA LYS A 113 -18.81 -1.10 -18.56
C LYS A 113 -17.91 -0.10 -17.83
N TYR A 114 -17.91 -0.10 -16.50
CA TYR A 114 -17.05 0.79 -15.72
C TYR A 114 -15.57 0.47 -15.93
N SER A 115 -15.19 -0.81 -15.83
CA SER A 115 -13.79 -1.24 -15.96
C SER A 115 -13.19 -0.93 -17.32
N SER A 116 -13.94 -1.11 -18.42
CA SER A 116 -13.48 -0.82 -19.78
C SER A 116 -13.06 0.65 -19.95
N SER A 117 -13.80 1.58 -19.34
CA SER A 117 -13.47 3.02 -19.36
C SER A 117 -12.16 3.31 -18.64
N PHE A 118 -11.95 2.69 -17.47
CA PHE A 118 -10.71 2.84 -16.71
C PHE A 118 -9.51 2.20 -17.40
N ALA A 119 -9.69 1.00 -17.95
CA ALA A 119 -8.66 0.29 -18.71
C ALA A 119 -8.23 1.10 -19.95
N LYS A 120 -9.19 1.62 -20.72
CA LYS A 120 -8.90 2.46 -21.89
C LYS A 120 -8.14 3.74 -21.54
N LYS A 121 -8.47 4.37 -20.41
CA LYS A 121 -7.79 5.59 -19.93
C LYS A 121 -6.46 5.30 -19.24
N GLY A 122 -6.18 4.04 -18.92
CA GLY A 122 -5.01 3.66 -18.14
C GLY A 122 -5.04 4.15 -16.69
N ILE A 123 -6.24 4.33 -16.09
CA ILE A 123 -6.41 4.88 -14.73
C ILE A 123 -6.90 3.79 -13.79
N PHE A 124 -6.04 3.28 -12.91
CA PHE A 124 -6.34 2.16 -12.02
C PHE A 124 -6.25 2.53 -10.53
N SER A 125 -5.44 3.54 -10.21
CA SER A 125 -5.33 4.11 -8.87
C SER A 125 -6.49 5.05 -8.52
N GLY A 126 -7.01 5.76 -9.52
CA GLY A 126 -7.97 6.85 -9.37
C GLY A 126 -9.46 6.49 -9.45
N ILE A 127 -9.83 5.21 -9.25
CA ILE A 127 -11.24 4.76 -9.30
C ILE A 127 -12.02 5.40 -8.13
N PRO A 128 -13.09 6.18 -8.40
CA PRO A 128 -13.84 6.89 -7.36
C PRO A 128 -14.42 5.98 -6.27
N ARG A 129 -14.40 6.47 -5.02
CA ARG A 129 -14.87 5.70 -3.85
C ARG A 129 -16.38 5.47 -3.83
N ASN A 130 -17.15 6.34 -4.48
CA ASN A 130 -18.61 6.26 -4.59
C ASN A 130 -19.08 5.24 -5.64
N LEU A 131 -18.18 4.64 -6.43
CA LEU A 131 -18.56 3.57 -7.34
C LEU A 131 -18.80 2.27 -6.55
N PRO A 132 -19.91 1.56 -6.84
CA PRO A 132 -20.22 0.32 -6.16
C PRO A 132 -19.21 -0.78 -6.57
N ASN A 133 -18.87 -1.66 -5.63
CA ASN A 133 -17.88 -2.73 -5.79
C ASN A 133 -16.58 -2.26 -6.49
N ARG A 134 -16.06 -1.06 -6.14
CA ARG A 134 -14.88 -0.44 -6.79
C ARG A 134 -13.67 -1.38 -6.93
N ASN A 135 -13.49 -2.29 -5.97
CA ASN A 135 -12.39 -3.24 -5.99
C ASN A 135 -12.57 -4.25 -7.12
N VAL A 136 -13.77 -4.82 -7.30
CA VAL A 136 -14.10 -5.72 -8.41
C VAL A 136 -13.94 -4.99 -9.76
N ILE A 137 -14.36 -3.73 -9.86
CA ILE A 137 -14.11 -2.90 -11.05
C ILE A 137 -12.59 -2.78 -11.34
N ARG A 138 -11.75 -2.62 -10.31
CA ARG A 138 -10.29 -2.61 -10.48
C ARG A 138 -9.77 -3.94 -11.01
N TRP A 139 -10.22 -5.07 -10.46
CA TRP A 139 -9.82 -6.40 -10.92
C TRP A 139 -10.11 -6.59 -12.43
N PHE A 140 -11.31 -6.24 -12.87
CA PHE A 140 -11.65 -6.31 -14.30
C PHE A 140 -10.79 -5.40 -15.16
N ALA A 141 -10.60 -4.14 -14.74
CA ALA A 141 -9.82 -3.19 -15.53
C ALA A 141 -8.37 -3.66 -15.68
N VAL A 142 -7.78 -4.17 -14.61
CA VAL A 142 -6.41 -4.66 -14.61
C VAL A 142 -6.26 -5.94 -15.44
N ASN A 143 -7.23 -6.85 -15.40
CA ASN A 143 -7.25 -8.02 -16.28
C ASN A 143 -7.26 -7.63 -17.77
N GLU A 144 -8.02 -6.58 -18.13
CA GLU A 144 -8.00 -6.01 -19.48
C GLU A 144 -6.64 -5.41 -19.85
N PHE A 145 -6.00 -4.70 -18.92
CA PHE A 145 -4.66 -4.14 -19.12
C PHE A 145 -3.61 -5.23 -19.37
N LEU A 146 -3.59 -6.27 -18.53
CA LEU A 146 -2.59 -7.35 -18.59
C LEU A 146 -2.74 -8.26 -19.81
N TYR A 147 -3.87 -8.21 -20.52
CA TYR A 147 -4.03 -8.92 -21.79
C TYR A 147 -2.94 -8.55 -22.81
N LYS A 148 -2.48 -7.29 -22.82
CA LYS A 148 -1.39 -6.86 -23.71
C LYS A 148 -0.07 -7.60 -23.46
N LYS A 149 0.18 -8.02 -22.22
CA LYS A 149 1.40 -8.75 -21.82
C LYS A 149 1.25 -10.25 -22.03
N TYR A 150 0.15 -10.83 -21.56
CA TYR A 150 0.01 -12.29 -21.51
C TYR A 150 -0.75 -12.89 -22.70
N ASN A 151 -1.39 -12.06 -23.53
CA ASN A 151 -2.33 -12.48 -24.58
C ASN A 151 -3.42 -13.44 -24.06
N ARG A 152 -3.74 -13.34 -22.76
CA ARG A 152 -4.76 -14.13 -22.06
C ARG A 152 -5.43 -13.28 -20.99
N LYS A 153 -6.69 -13.59 -20.72
CA LYS A 153 -7.49 -12.97 -19.66
C LYS A 153 -8.05 -14.05 -18.75
N LEU A 154 -8.18 -13.73 -17.46
CA LEU A 154 -9.00 -14.50 -16.56
C LEU A 154 -10.48 -14.33 -16.94
N LYS A 155 -11.23 -15.42 -16.97
CA LYS A 155 -12.69 -15.41 -17.14
C LYS A 155 -13.35 -15.22 -15.78
N PHE A 156 -13.92 -14.03 -15.56
CA PHE A 156 -14.58 -13.69 -14.30
C PHE A 156 -15.98 -14.32 -14.20
N HIS A 157 -16.25 -14.97 -13.08
CA HIS A 157 -17.55 -15.49 -12.68
C HIS A 157 -17.98 -14.77 -11.41
N ILE A 158 -18.94 -13.86 -11.56
CA ILE A 158 -19.44 -13.05 -10.45
C ILE A 158 -20.73 -13.65 -9.94
N ILE A 159 -20.76 -13.99 -8.66
CA ILE A 159 -21.98 -14.42 -7.97
C ILE A 159 -22.53 -13.29 -7.09
N PRO A 160 -23.85 -13.28 -6.78
CA PRO A 160 -24.40 -12.38 -5.78
C PRO A 160 -23.71 -12.59 -4.43
N GLU A 161 -23.53 -11.51 -3.66
CA GLU A 161 -23.02 -11.66 -2.29
C GLU A 161 -24.04 -12.41 -1.44
N TYR A 162 -23.59 -13.43 -0.71
CA TYR A 162 -24.47 -14.23 0.14
C TYR A 162 -24.92 -13.44 1.37
N LYS A 163 -26.24 -13.47 1.64
CA LYS A 163 -26.90 -12.70 2.70
C LYS A 163 -27.67 -13.63 3.63
N ILE A 164 -27.59 -13.34 4.93
CA ILE A 164 -28.41 -13.98 5.97
C ILE A 164 -29.31 -12.88 6.56
N HIS A 165 -30.62 -13.11 6.58
CA HIS A 165 -31.63 -12.10 6.97
C HIS A 165 -31.49 -10.76 6.20
N GLY A 166 -31.11 -10.81 4.92
CA GLY A 166 -30.94 -9.63 4.08
C GLY A 166 -29.61 -8.89 4.26
N GLU A 167 -28.77 -9.30 5.21
CA GLU A 167 -27.46 -8.68 5.46
C GLU A 167 -26.30 -9.55 4.97
N LYS A 168 -25.28 -8.89 4.42
CA LYS A 168 -24.05 -9.56 4.00
C LYS A 168 -23.30 -10.08 5.23
N ILE A 169 -22.86 -11.33 5.18
CA ILE A 169 -21.98 -11.87 6.22
C ILE A 169 -20.67 -11.07 6.25
N SER A 170 -20.32 -10.56 7.42
CA SER A 170 -19.13 -9.73 7.64
C SER A 170 -18.14 -10.45 8.53
N GLY A 171 -16.96 -10.77 7.99
CA GLY A 171 -15.85 -11.28 8.81
C GLY A 171 -15.47 -10.34 9.95
N ARG A 172 -15.61 -9.01 9.77
CA ARG A 172 -15.37 -8.04 10.85
C ARG A 172 -16.36 -8.18 12.00
N PHE A 173 -17.64 -8.45 11.68
CA PHE A 173 -18.66 -8.70 12.69
C PHE A 173 -18.33 -9.96 13.48
N ILE A 174 -18.08 -11.07 12.79
CA ILE A 174 -17.72 -12.37 13.40
C ILE A 174 -16.55 -12.22 14.38
N ARG A 175 -15.44 -11.59 13.94
CA ARG A 175 -14.28 -11.38 14.79
C ARG A 175 -14.58 -10.52 16.02
N ARG A 176 -15.38 -9.47 15.85
CA ARG A 176 -15.75 -8.58 16.94
C ARG A 176 -16.59 -9.32 17.99
N GLU A 177 -17.59 -10.09 17.55
CA GLU A 177 -18.42 -10.91 18.45
C GLU A 177 -17.57 -11.87 19.28
N ILE A 178 -16.59 -12.55 18.67
CA ILE A 178 -15.68 -13.45 19.40
C ILE A 178 -14.83 -12.68 20.41
N ILE A 179 -14.27 -11.52 20.03
CA ILE A 179 -13.43 -10.70 20.92
C ILE A 179 -14.25 -10.14 22.10
N GLU A 180 -15.46 -9.64 21.83
CA GLU A 180 -16.35 -9.08 22.84
C GLU A 180 -16.95 -10.15 23.76
N ASN A 181 -17.00 -11.41 23.30
CA ASN A 181 -17.42 -12.57 24.08
C ASN A 181 -16.23 -13.34 24.69
N ASN A 182 -15.22 -12.62 25.20
CA ASN A 182 -14.07 -13.19 25.91
C ASN A 182 -13.34 -14.32 25.16
N MET A 183 -13.20 -14.17 23.84
CA MET A 183 -12.53 -15.15 22.96
C MET A 183 -13.26 -16.50 22.86
N GLU A 184 -14.54 -16.56 23.22
CA GLU A 184 -15.42 -17.70 22.95
C GLU A 184 -16.29 -17.40 21.72
N ILE A 185 -16.64 -18.43 20.94
CA ILE A 185 -17.46 -18.26 19.73
C ILE A 185 -18.95 -18.28 20.13
N PRO A 186 -19.65 -17.12 20.14
CA PRO A 186 -21.08 -17.12 20.45
C PRO A 186 -21.90 -17.73 19.31
N GLU A 187 -23.12 -18.16 19.60
CA GLU A 187 -24.08 -18.69 18.62
C GLU A 187 -24.32 -17.70 17.46
N SER A 188 -24.33 -16.39 17.76
CA SER A 188 -24.46 -15.30 16.79
C SER A 188 -23.38 -15.33 15.70
N ALA A 189 -22.16 -15.74 16.05
CA ALA A 189 -21.03 -15.90 15.15
C ALA A 189 -21.01 -17.30 14.53
N ALA A 190 -21.21 -18.36 15.32
CA ALA A 190 -21.17 -19.74 14.87
C ALA A 190 -22.15 -20.01 13.72
N LYS A 191 -23.37 -19.47 13.78
CA LYS A 191 -24.38 -19.62 12.71
C LYS A 191 -23.95 -19.06 11.35
N LEU A 192 -22.94 -18.17 11.31
CA LEU A 192 -22.40 -17.56 10.10
C LEU A 192 -21.20 -18.33 9.52
N LEU A 193 -20.68 -19.31 10.26
CA LEU A 193 -19.50 -20.09 9.94
C LEU A 193 -19.90 -21.53 9.54
N PRO A 194 -19.16 -22.21 8.66
CA PRO A 194 -19.26 -23.65 8.54
C PRO A 194 -18.69 -24.33 9.79
N ASP A 195 -19.19 -25.52 10.13
CA ASP A 195 -18.81 -26.26 11.34
C ASP A 195 -17.29 -26.52 11.40
N SER A 196 -16.66 -26.82 10.26
CA SER A 196 -15.21 -26.99 10.16
C SER A 196 -14.45 -25.71 10.54
N THR A 197 -14.92 -24.53 10.16
CA THR A 197 -14.31 -23.26 10.60
C THR A 197 -14.48 -23.05 12.11
N VAL A 198 -15.65 -23.37 12.67
CA VAL A 198 -15.89 -23.26 14.12
C VAL A 198 -14.88 -24.12 14.87
N GLN A 199 -14.76 -25.40 14.50
CA GLN A 199 -13.81 -26.33 15.12
C GLN A 199 -12.37 -25.82 15.02
N ILE A 200 -11.92 -25.37 13.84
CA ILE A 200 -10.55 -24.87 13.67
C ILE A 200 -10.31 -23.61 14.50
N LEU A 201 -11.29 -22.69 14.58
CA LEU A 201 -11.17 -21.50 15.42
C LEU A 201 -11.09 -21.87 16.90
N GLU A 202 -11.92 -22.79 17.39
CA GLU A 202 -11.86 -23.27 18.78
C GLU A 202 -10.50 -23.90 19.11
N GLU A 203 -9.93 -24.70 18.19
CA GLU A 203 -8.59 -25.26 18.34
C GLU A 203 -7.53 -24.15 18.49
N GLU A 204 -7.58 -23.12 17.65
CA GLU A 204 -6.58 -22.05 17.66
C GLU A 204 -6.77 -21.06 18.83
N LEU A 205 -8.01 -20.84 19.27
CA LEU A 205 -8.34 -20.09 20.48
C LEU A 205 -7.80 -20.80 21.73
N LYS A 206 -8.00 -22.12 21.85
CA LYS A 206 -7.46 -22.93 22.95
C LYS A 206 -5.93 -22.90 23.03
N LYS A 207 -5.25 -22.75 21.87
CA LYS A 207 -3.79 -22.61 21.80
C LYS A 207 -3.28 -21.20 22.10
N GLY A 208 -4.16 -20.20 22.20
CA GLY A 208 -3.76 -18.79 22.33
C GLY A 208 -3.16 -18.19 21.05
N ASN A 209 -3.45 -18.76 19.87
CA ASN A 209 -2.93 -18.30 18.59
C ASN A 209 -3.78 -17.18 17.95
N ILE A 210 -4.90 -16.83 18.57
CA ILE A 210 -5.90 -15.86 18.11
C ILE A 210 -6.21 -14.89 19.25
N PRO A 211 -6.34 -13.58 18.99
CA PRO A 211 -6.21 -12.93 17.68
C PRO A 211 -4.73 -12.77 17.29
N GLY A 212 -4.44 -12.64 15.99
CA GLY A 212 -3.12 -12.17 15.57
C GLY A 212 -2.86 -10.75 16.07
N GLU A 213 -1.71 -10.54 16.70
CA GLU A 213 -1.35 -9.29 17.36
C GLU A 213 -0.26 -8.52 16.61
N ARG A 214 -0.16 -7.22 16.93
CA ARG A 214 0.97 -6.40 16.51
C ARG A 214 2.13 -6.50 17.50
N ASN A 215 3.34 -6.32 17.00
CA ASN A 215 4.50 -6.07 17.83
C ASN A 215 4.54 -4.60 18.31
N ILE A 216 3.68 -4.28 19.30
CA ILE A 216 3.56 -2.94 19.88
C ILE A 216 4.88 -2.44 20.47
N THR A 217 5.70 -3.33 21.05
CA THR A 217 7.01 -2.99 21.59
C THR A 217 7.94 -2.43 20.52
N VAL A 218 8.05 -3.10 19.37
CA VAL A 218 8.87 -2.64 18.25
C VAL A 218 8.31 -1.35 17.65
N LEU A 219 6.99 -1.32 17.40
CA LEU A 219 6.30 -0.18 16.82
C LEU A 219 6.49 1.10 17.66
N THR A 220 6.16 1.04 18.95
CA THR A 220 6.29 2.19 19.87
C THR A 220 7.75 2.58 20.07
N LYS A 221 8.68 1.62 20.16
CA LYS A 221 10.12 1.92 20.22
C LYS A 221 10.56 2.74 19.00
N ARG A 222 10.24 2.31 17.78
CA ARG A 222 10.60 3.06 16.57
C ARG A 222 9.93 4.43 16.55
N LEU A 223 8.61 4.49 16.71
CA LEU A 223 7.85 5.73 16.62
C LEU A 223 8.18 6.75 17.72
N ASN A 224 8.68 6.32 18.88
CA ASN A 224 9.14 7.22 19.94
C ASN A 224 10.57 7.72 19.75
N THR A 225 11.45 6.93 19.13
CA THR A 225 12.90 7.21 19.10
C THR A 225 13.40 7.73 17.75
N TYR A 226 12.72 7.44 16.65
CA TYR A 226 13.20 7.82 15.32
C TYR A 226 13.21 9.34 15.15
N SER A 227 14.21 9.88 14.45
CA SER A 227 14.22 11.29 14.06
C SER A 227 13.16 11.55 12.98
N ARG A 228 12.84 12.83 12.71
CA ARG A 228 11.99 13.21 11.56
C ARG A 228 12.53 12.64 10.25
N ALA A 229 13.84 12.77 10.03
CA ALA A 229 14.55 12.25 8.87
C ALA A 229 14.52 10.72 8.78
N LYS A 230 14.52 10.01 9.92
CA LYS A 230 14.39 8.54 9.89
C LYS A 230 12.95 8.11 9.63
N MET A 231 11.96 8.78 10.23
CA MET A 231 10.55 8.47 10.01
C MET A 231 10.09 8.80 8.58
N ILE A 232 10.59 9.89 7.97
CA ILE A 232 10.22 10.20 6.59
C ILE A 232 10.69 9.11 5.62
N ASN A 233 11.73 8.35 5.94
CA ASN A 233 12.19 7.22 5.15
C ASN A 233 11.36 5.93 5.33
N ILE A 234 10.49 5.86 6.34
CA ILE A 234 9.49 4.80 6.43
C ILE A 234 8.45 5.04 5.33
N ALA A 235 8.10 3.98 4.61
CA ALA A 235 7.13 4.07 3.54
C ALA A 235 5.77 4.56 4.05
N HIS A 236 5.03 5.23 3.17
CA HIS A 236 3.67 5.75 3.40
C HIS A 236 3.56 6.90 4.39
N MET A 237 4.65 7.33 5.04
CA MET A 237 4.68 8.55 5.86
C MET A 237 5.00 9.78 5.01
N ASN A 238 4.10 10.76 5.00
CA ASN A 238 4.36 12.10 4.48
C ASN A 238 4.84 13.05 5.60
N ALA A 239 5.18 14.29 5.25
CA ALA A 239 5.68 15.27 6.23
C ALA A 239 4.69 15.54 7.37
N ASP A 240 3.39 15.62 7.07
CA ASP A 240 2.35 15.90 8.06
C ASP A 240 2.16 14.75 9.05
N ALA A 241 2.19 13.50 8.56
CA ALA A 241 2.17 12.31 9.41
C ALA A 241 3.38 12.26 10.33
N VAL A 242 4.59 12.52 9.81
CA VAL A 242 5.81 12.60 10.62
C VAL A 242 5.69 13.71 11.67
N SER A 243 5.17 14.88 11.31
CA SER A 243 4.98 16.00 12.23
C SER A 243 4.00 15.65 13.35
N ALA A 244 2.85 15.06 13.02
CA ALA A 244 1.85 14.61 13.99
C ALA A 244 2.41 13.50 14.89
N LEU A 245 3.15 12.54 14.33
CA LEU A 245 3.78 11.46 15.08
C LEU A 245 4.86 11.96 16.05
N VAL A 246 5.65 12.98 15.69
CA VAL A 246 6.60 13.57 16.64
C VAL A 246 5.87 14.30 17.76
N LYS A 247 4.82 15.06 17.42
CA LYS A 247 4.06 15.86 18.38
C LYS A 247 3.29 14.98 19.38
N GLY A 248 2.81 13.82 18.96
CA GLY A 248 2.02 12.91 19.80
C GLY A 248 2.86 11.99 20.72
N ARG A 249 4.20 12.08 20.69
CA ARG A 249 5.05 11.29 21.60
C ARG A 249 4.77 11.66 23.07
N LYS A 250 4.85 10.72 24.00
CA LYS A 250 5.28 9.32 23.88
C LYS A 250 4.11 8.35 23.69
N TYR A 251 4.27 7.38 22.79
CA TYR A 251 3.32 6.30 22.55
C TYR A 251 3.55 5.11 23.46
N THR A 252 2.46 4.57 24.01
CA THR A 252 2.43 3.29 24.75
C THR A 252 1.49 2.26 24.14
N ASN A 253 0.53 2.68 23.29
CA ASN A 253 -0.43 1.81 22.63
C ASN A 253 -0.71 2.24 21.17
N GLU A 254 -1.41 1.38 20.43
CA GLU A 254 -1.75 1.62 19.02
C GLU A 254 -2.75 2.79 18.84
N ASP A 255 -3.72 2.97 19.75
CA ASP A 255 -4.77 4.00 19.60
C ASP A 255 -4.22 5.44 19.59
N GLN A 256 -3.19 5.72 20.39
CA GLN A 256 -2.50 7.02 20.36
C GLN A 256 -1.80 7.28 19.02
N ILE A 257 -1.23 6.24 18.42
CA ILE A 257 -0.59 6.30 17.10
C ILE A 257 -1.65 6.55 16.03
N TRP A 258 -2.78 5.84 16.12
CA TRP A 258 -3.94 6.06 15.26
C TRP A 258 -4.41 7.51 15.34
N ALA A 259 -4.66 8.05 16.54
CA ALA A 259 -5.10 9.42 16.72
C ALA A 259 -4.16 10.43 16.04
N SER A 260 -2.84 10.23 16.17
CA SER A 260 -1.82 11.08 15.54
C SER A 260 -1.91 11.06 14.01
N LEU A 261 -2.04 9.87 13.41
CA LEU A 261 -2.18 9.72 11.97
C LEU A 261 -3.53 10.27 11.46
N ARG A 262 -4.60 10.11 12.23
CA ARG A 262 -5.93 10.66 11.92
C ARG A 262 -5.91 12.19 11.86
N MET A 263 -5.21 12.85 12.79
CA MET A 263 -5.00 14.30 12.76
C MET A 263 -4.23 14.77 11.52
N ALA A 264 -3.34 13.93 10.98
CA ALA A 264 -2.63 14.18 9.72
C ALA A 264 -3.47 13.86 8.46
N GLY A 265 -4.77 13.60 8.60
CA GLY A 265 -5.68 13.34 7.47
C GLY A 265 -5.65 11.91 6.94
N TYR A 266 -5.02 10.96 7.63
CA TYR A 266 -4.91 9.59 7.13
C TYR A 266 -6.22 8.83 7.30
N GLY A 267 -6.73 8.24 6.20
CA GLY A 267 -7.86 7.31 6.20
C GLY A 267 -7.52 6.00 6.95
N PRO A 268 -8.51 5.23 7.44
CA PRO A 268 -8.24 4.03 8.26
C PRO A 268 -7.34 2.99 7.58
N VAL A 269 -7.49 2.82 6.26
CA VAL A 269 -6.67 1.89 5.47
C VAL A 269 -5.21 2.36 5.40
N LEU A 270 -4.98 3.65 5.14
CA LEU A 270 -3.64 4.20 5.05
C LEU A 270 -2.97 4.29 6.42
N THR A 271 -3.74 4.59 7.48
CA THR A 271 -3.27 4.51 8.87
C THR A 271 -2.71 3.13 9.18
N ARG A 272 -3.45 2.07 8.86
CA ARG A 272 -2.98 0.69 9.07
C ARG A 272 -1.73 0.38 8.25
N LEU A 273 -1.66 0.82 7.00
CA LEU A 273 -0.48 0.62 6.16
C LEU A 273 0.77 1.30 6.73
N VAL A 274 0.65 2.55 7.19
CA VAL A 274 1.75 3.26 7.86
C VAL A 274 2.19 2.54 9.13
N ILE A 275 1.25 2.07 9.94
CA ILE A 275 1.57 1.36 11.17
C ILE A 275 2.30 0.06 10.85
N SER A 276 1.82 -0.73 9.90
CA SER A 276 2.47 -1.98 9.49
C SER A 276 3.83 -1.73 8.82
N ALA A 277 3.97 -0.67 8.02
CA ALA A 277 5.27 -0.27 7.47
C ALA A 277 6.25 0.14 8.58
N ALA A 278 5.79 0.86 9.61
CA ALA A 278 6.62 1.22 10.76
C ALA A 278 6.96 0.01 11.65
N GLU A 279 6.03 -0.93 11.82
CA GLU A 279 6.21 -2.18 12.56
C GLU A 279 7.22 -3.11 11.89
N GLU A 280 7.30 -3.10 10.57
CA GLU A 280 8.20 -3.94 9.76
C GLU A 280 9.46 -3.20 9.26
N ASP A 281 9.62 -1.91 9.60
CA ASP A 281 10.71 -1.04 9.13
C ASP A 281 10.79 -0.90 7.59
N VAL A 282 9.64 -0.98 6.92
CA VAL A 282 9.56 -0.89 5.45
C VAL A 282 10.00 0.49 5.01
N THR A 283 11.05 0.54 4.20
CA THR A 283 11.59 1.79 3.68
C THR A 283 10.91 2.21 2.38
N ARG A 284 10.99 3.50 2.06
CA ARG A 284 10.59 4.00 0.72
C ARG A 284 11.34 3.30 -0.41
N ARG A 285 12.65 3.07 -0.22
CA ARG A 285 13.51 2.36 -1.19
C ARG A 285 12.95 0.98 -1.49
N GLU A 286 12.60 0.21 -0.47
CA GLU A 286 12.04 -1.12 -0.61
C GLU A 286 10.73 -1.13 -1.38
N VAL A 287 9.82 -0.19 -1.11
CA VAL A 287 8.55 -0.05 -1.86
C VAL A 287 8.82 0.37 -3.30
N PHE A 288 9.74 1.32 -3.51
CA PHE A 288 10.13 1.79 -4.83
C PHE A 288 10.72 0.67 -5.69
N ASP A 289 11.69 -0.08 -5.16
CA ASP A 289 12.34 -1.18 -5.85
C ASP A 289 11.34 -2.30 -6.18
N LEU A 290 10.41 -2.58 -5.26
CA LEU A 290 9.33 -3.53 -5.48
C LEU A 290 8.42 -3.09 -6.65
N ILE A 291 8.01 -1.82 -6.69
CA ILE A 291 7.20 -1.30 -7.80
C ILE A 291 8.01 -1.33 -9.11
N LYS A 292 9.27 -0.92 -9.11
CA LYS A 292 10.13 -0.91 -10.30
C LYS A 292 10.37 -2.31 -10.86
N LYS A 293 10.51 -3.32 -10.00
CA LYS A 293 10.57 -4.72 -10.42
C LYS A 293 9.34 -5.11 -11.23
N TYR A 294 8.15 -4.95 -10.65
CA TYR A 294 6.90 -5.29 -11.36
C TYR A 294 6.61 -4.38 -12.56
N GLU A 295 7.12 -3.15 -12.56
CA GLU A 295 7.05 -2.28 -13.72
C GLU A 295 7.90 -2.80 -14.88
N LYS A 296 9.14 -3.23 -14.61
CA LYS A 296 10.01 -3.88 -15.59
C LYS A 296 9.36 -5.15 -16.14
N ASP A 297 8.65 -5.87 -15.28
CA ASP A 297 7.88 -7.03 -15.69
C ASP A 297 6.60 -6.66 -16.46
N GLY A 298 6.29 -5.37 -16.68
CA GLY A 298 5.10 -4.94 -17.43
C GLY A 298 3.78 -5.22 -16.70
N ILE A 299 3.83 -5.43 -15.39
CA ILE A 299 2.68 -5.75 -14.54
C ILE A 299 2.04 -4.47 -13.98
N ILE A 300 2.83 -3.42 -13.75
CA ILE A 300 2.33 -2.15 -13.21
C ILE A 300 1.65 -1.30 -14.30
N PRO A 301 0.40 -0.87 -14.09
CA PRO A 301 -0.30 0.02 -15.02
C PRO A 301 0.35 1.39 -15.19
N PRO A 302 0.13 2.08 -16.34
CA PRO A 302 0.82 3.33 -16.66
C PRO A 302 0.65 4.47 -15.64
N ASP A 303 -0.55 4.65 -15.06
CA ASP A 303 -0.79 5.72 -14.07
C ASP A 303 -0.12 5.47 -12.71
N GLN A 304 0.33 4.24 -12.47
CA GLN A 304 0.94 3.79 -11.23
C GLN A 304 2.47 3.70 -11.33
N LYS A 305 3.05 3.95 -12.51
CA LYS A 305 4.50 3.94 -12.69
C LYS A 305 5.18 4.98 -11.81
N VAL A 306 6.41 4.66 -11.40
CA VAL A 306 7.22 5.55 -10.57
C VAL A 306 7.46 6.88 -11.29
N GLU A 307 7.78 6.83 -12.57
CA GLU A 307 8.02 8.00 -13.40
C GLU A 307 6.80 8.92 -13.40
N ASN A 308 5.59 8.37 -13.51
CA ASN A 308 4.38 9.16 -13.53
C ASN A 308 4.15 9.92 -12.20
N VAL A 309 4.61 9.37 -11.06
CA VAL A 309 4.55 10.06 -9.76
C VAL A 309 5.55 11.22 -9.70
N ILE A 310 6.77 11.01 -10.21
CA ILE A 310 7.83 12.02 -10.27
C ILE A 310 7.45 13.13 -11.27
N GLU A 311 6.99 12.76 -12.46
CA GLU A 311 6.49 13.67 -13.50
C GLU A 311 5.32 14.51 -13.00
N ARG A 312 4.40 13.91 -12.25
CA ARG A 312 3.30 14.65 -11.62
C ARG A 312 3.81 15.71 -10.66
N ALA A 313 4.76 15.36 -9.79
CA ALA A 313 5.34 16.31 -8.85
C ALA A 313 6.03 17.47 -9.57
N TRP A 314 6.78 17.16 -10.65
CA TRP A 314 7.46 18.15 -11.48
C TRP A 314 6.49 19.06 -12.22
N PHE A 315 5.46 18.49 -12.83
CA PHE A 315 4.41 19.22 -13.54
C PHE A 315 3.72 20.21 -12.60
N VAL A 316 3.30 19.74 -11.42
CA VAL A 316 2.61 20.58 -10.44
C VAL A 316 3.53 21.69 -9.95
N ALA A 317 4.79 21.39 -9.65
CA ALA A 317 5.76 22.40 -9.26
C ALA A 317 5.99 23.46 -10.35
N SER A 318 6.09 23.05 -11.61
CA SER A 318 6.28 23.95 -12.75
C SER A 318 5.08 24.88 -12.94
N LYS A 319 3.84 24.35 -12.84
CA LYS A 319 2.64 25.17 -12.96
C LYS A 319 2.41 26.09 -11.77
N SER A 320 2.79 25.66 -10.57
CA SER A 320 2.72 26.53 -9.40
C SER A 320 3.75 27.67 -9.44
N ASP A 321 4.90 27.47 -10.10
CA ASP A 321 5.87 28.54 -10.39
C ASP A 321 5.28 29.60 -11.36
N GLU A 322 4.39 29.19 -12.26
CA GLU A 322 3.59 30.08 -13.13
C GLU A 322 2.39 30.73 -12.41
N GLY A 323 2.25 30.54 -11.09
CA GLY A 323 1.15 31.10 -10.27
C GLY A 323 -0.13 30.25 -10.21
N MET A 324 -0.13 29.03 -10.76
CA MET A 324 -1.31 28.15 -10.72
C MET A 324 -1.44 27.40 -9.37
N PRO A 325 -2.64 27.35 -8.78
CA PRO A 325 -2.88 26.50 -7.61
C PRO A 325 -2.53 25.03 -7.88
N SER A 326 -1.76 24.40 -6.97
CA SER A 326 -1.31 23.01 -7.16
C SER A 326 -2.45 22.00 -7.34
N SER A 327 -3.63 22.28 -6.77
CA SER A 327 -4.83 21.45 -6.94
C SER A 327 -5.34 21.43 -8.38
N ASP A 328 -5.29 22.57 -9.07
CA ASP A 328 -5.74 22.71 -10.46
C ASP A 328 -4.69 22.17 -11.43
N ALA A 329 -3.41 22.43 -11.16
CA ALA A 329 -2.31 21.78 -11.87
C ALA A 329 -2.42 20.24 -11.79
N HIS A 330 -2.73 19.70 -10.61
CA HIS A 330 -2.93 18.26 -10.46
C HIS A 330 -4.11 17.73 -11.30
N LYS A 331 -5.23 18.46 -11.37
CA LYS A 331 -6.37 18.09 -12.23
C LYS A 331 -5.98 18.10 -13.71
N MET A 332 -5.20 19.08 -14.15
CA MET A 332 -4.70 19.15 -15.54
C MET A 332 -3.82 17.97 -15.88
N PHE A 333 -2.86 17.62 -15.02
CA PHE A 333 -2.01 16.44 -15.22
C PHE A 333 -2.84 15.15 -15.36
N ARG A 334 -3.88 14.99 -14.52
CA ARG A 334 -4.80 13.84 -14.59
C ARG A 334 -5.67 13.81 -15.85
N LYS A 335 -5.87 14.95 -16.52
CA LYS A 335 -6.54 15.04 -17.84
C LYS A 335 -5.59 14.72 -19.00
N GLY A 336 -4.33 14.42 -18.73
CA GLY A 336 -3.33 14.08 -19.75
C GLY A 336 -2.46 15.25 -20.21
N VAL A 337 -2.62 16.44 -19.62
CA VAL A 337 -1.74 17.57 -19.94
C VAL A 337 -0.32 17.26 -19.45
N ARG A 338 0.67 17.57 -20.27
CA ARG A 338 2.10 17.38 -19.99
C ARG A 338 2.87 18.66 -20.33
N ILE A 339 4.09 18.79 -19.81
CA ILE A 339 5.04 19.84 -20.16
C ILE A 339 6.24 19.20 -20.87
N HIS A 340 6.94 19.97 -21.70
CA HIS A 340 8.13 19.49 -22.41
C HIS A 340 9.34 19.29 -21.50
N GLU A 341 9.48 20.12 -20.47
CA GLU A 341 10.60 20.07 -19.54
C GLU A 341 10.54 18.78 -18.69
N LYS A 342 11.62 18.01 -18.72
CA LYS A 342 11.72 16.75 -17.98
C LYS A 342 11.97 17.01 -16.48
N PRO A 343 11.52 16.10 -15.59
CA PRO A 343 11.84 16.18 -14.17
C PRO A 343 13.33 16.15 -13.90
N LEU A 344 13.76 16.94 -12.90
CA LEU A 344 15.13 16.87 -12.40
C LEU A 344 15.26 15.70 -11.43
N TYR A 345 16.14 14.75 -11.76
CA TYR A 345 16.49 13.63 -10.88
C TYR A 345 17.64 13.95 -9.93
N THR A 346 18.35 15.04 -10.19
CA THR A 346 19.42 15.57 -9.35
C THR A 346 19.37 17.09 -9.37
N PHE A 347 19.47 17.71 -8.18
CA PHE A 347 19.58 19.16 -8.06
C PHE A 347 20.27 19.53 -6.74
N ASP A 348 20.89 20.70 -6.72
CA ASP A 348 21.67 21.19 -5.58
C ASP A 348 20.88 22.27 -4.82
N GLY A 349 20.88 22.19 -3.49
CA GLY A 349 20.29 23.18 -2.58
C GLY A 349 21.35 23.82 -1.70
N GLY A 350 21.24 25.12 -1.45
CA GLY A 350 22.13 25.83 -0.53
C GLY A 350 21.84 25.49 0.94
N MET A 351 22.82 25.74 1.80
CA MET A 351 22.69 25.61 3.25
C MET A 351 22.93 26.95 3.95
N HIS A 352 22.39 27.08 5.15
CA HIS A 352 22.86 28.04 6.14
C HIS A 352 23.89 27.36 7.04
N LEU A 353 25.18 27.65 6.82
CA LEU A 353 26.29 27.15 7.62
C LEU A 353 26.87 28.27 8.47
N ARG A 354 27.31 27.92 9.68
CA ARG A 354 28.07 28.81 10.56
C ARG A 354 29.56 28.58 10.35
N SER A 355 30.38 29.62 10.50
CA SER A 355 31.81 29.53 10.19
C SER A 355 32.54 28.40 10.92
N PHE A 356 32.14 28.10 12.16
CA PHE A 356 32.73 27.02 12.97
C PHE A 356 32.26 25.61 12.56
N GLU A 357 31.25 25.48 11.70
CA GLU A 357 30.76 24.20 11.16
C GLU A 357 31.51 23.78 9.90
N ILE A 358 32.05 24.74 9.14
CA ILE A 358 32.74 24.53 7.87
C ILE A 358 33.92 23.54 7.98
N PRO A 359 34.80 23.62 9.00
CA PRO A 359 35.93 22.69 9.12
C PRO A 359 35.53 21.22 9.35
N SER A 360 34.28 20.96 9.76
CA SER A 360 33.77 19.60 10.00
C SER A 360 33.21 18.93 8.73
N LEU A 361 33.18 19.65 7.61
CA LEU A 361 32.54 19.20 6.37
C LEU A 361 33.56 18.53 5.44
N GLU A 362 33.14 17.44 4.81
CA GLU A 362 33.90 16.73 3.79
C GLU A 362 32.96 16.47 2.59
N ASP A 363 33.51 16.56 1.37
CA ASP A 363 32.75 16.26 0.16
C ASP A 363 32.25 14.81 0.17
N GLY A 364 31.01 14.60 -0.31
CA GLY A 364 30.37 13.29 -0.35
C GLY A 364 29.74 12.83 0.97
N MET A 365 29.78 13.62 2.05
CA MET A 365 29.10 13.27 3.30
C MET A 365 27.60 13.05 3.09
N ASP A 366 27.06 11.94 3.61
CA ASP A 366 25.64 11.66 3.53
C ASP A 366 24.81 12.69 4.30
N ALA A 367 23.74 13.14 3.66
CA ALA A 367 22.77 14.05 4.21
C ALA A 367 21.39 13.40 4.21
N THR A 368 20.58 13.75 5.21
CA THR A 368 19.18 13.32 5.29
C THR A 368 18.26 14.50 5.15
N LEU A 369 17.12 14.30 4.48
CA LEU A 369 16.13 15.34 4.20
C LEU A 369 14.92 15.18 5.11
N TYR A 370 14.34 16.29 5.55
CA TYR A 370 13.10 16.27 6.34
C TYR A 370 12.38 17.62 6.29
N VAL A 371 11.12 17.63 6.72
CA VAL A 371 10.37 18.87 7.00
C VAL A 371 10.38 19.12 8.50
N ASP A 372 10.76 20.33 8.92
CA ASP A 372 10.80 20.69 10.34
C ASP A 372 9.42 21.06 10.92
N LYS A 373 9.39 21.53 12.17
CA LYS A 373 8.14 21.90 12.85
C LYS A 373 7.48 23.17 12.31
N ASN A 374 8.20 23.96 11.51
CA ASN A 374 7.78 25.22 10.91
C ASN A 374 7.56 25.07 9.39
N ASP A 375 7.35 23.84 8.91
CA ASP A 375 7.17 23.49 7.51
C ASP A 375 8.34 23.85 6.58
N ARG A 376 9.55 24.00 7.11
CA ARG A 376 10.76 24.25 6.31
C ARG A 376 11.38 22.94 5.85
N LEU A 377 11.75 22.88 4.57
CA LEU A 377 12.60 21.83 4.02
C LEU A 377 14.01 22.00 4.62
N CYS A 378 14.47 20.96 5.29
CA CYS A 378 15.72 20.95 6.01
C CYS A 378 16.56 19.73 5.62
N CYS A 379 17.86 19.87 5.83
CA CYS A 379 18.83 18.80 5.74
C CYS A 379 19.52 18.59 7.10
N ASP A 380 20.08 17.41 7.25
CA ASP A 380 20.81 16.96 8.42
C ASP A 380 22.04 16.16 7.98
N VAL A 381 23.23 16.69 8.27
CA VAL A 381 24.54 16.09 7.97
C VAL A 381 25.19 15.69 9.29
N ARG A 382 25.66 14.44 9.38
CA ARG A 382 26.37 13.93 10.55
C ARG A 382 27.87 13.90 10.27
N ALA A 383 28.55 14.98 10.66
CA ALA A 383 30.00 15.04 10.69
C ALA A 383 30.58 14.20 11.85
N LYS A 384 31.90 14.00 11.85
CA LYS A 384 32.61 13.19 12.87
C LYS A 384 32.38 13.70 14.29
N ASP A 385 32.37 15.02 14.48
CA ASP A 385 32.31 15.67 15.79
C ASP A 385 30.93 16.25 16.12
N ARG A 386 30.03 16.38 15.13
CA ARG A 386 28.75 17.07 15.33
C ARG A 386 27.67 16.69 14.32
N LYS A 387 26.48 17.18 14.63
CA LYS A 387 25.30 17.07 13.79
C LYS A 387 24.87 18.45 13.31
N ILE A 388 24.93 18.70 12.00
CA ILE A 388 24.61 19.99 11.38
C ILE A 388 23.22 19.90 10.78
N LYS A 389 22.32 20.79 11.21
CA LYS A 389 20.96 20.90 10.68
C LYS A 389 20.76 22.25 10.05
N SER A 390 20.29 22.28 8.81
CA SER A 390 20.16 23.52 8.08
C SER A 390 18.90 23.53 7.20
N PRO A 391 18.11 24.63 7.20
CA PRO A 391 17.12 24.86 6.17
C PRO A 391 17.77 24.87 4.79
N LEU A 392 17.12 24.25 3.82
CA LEU A 392 17.56 24.26 2.43
C LEU A 392 17.17 25.57 1.76
N LYS A 393 18.12 26.16 1.04
CA LYS A 393 17.87 27.27 0.11
C LYS A 393 17.65 26.71 -1.29
N LEU A 394 16.43 26.81 -1.78
CA LEU A 394 16.01 26.30 -3.09
C LEU A 394 15.15 27.34 -3.80
N PRO A 395 15.20 27.44 -5.14
CA PRO A 395 14.20 28.14 -5.94
C PRO A 395 12.77 27.66 -5.63
N ALA A 396 11.77 28.54 -5.77
CA ALA A 396 10.37 28.25 -5.42
C ALA A 396 9.83 26.97 -6.08
N LYS A 397 10.09 26.77 -7.38
CA LYS A 397 9.80 25.52 -8.10
C LYS A 397 10.38 24.29 -7.40
N LEU A 398 11.66 24.32 -7.00
CA LEU A 398 12.33 23.18 -6.37
C LEU A 398 11.88 22.94 -4.93
N VAL A 399 11.48 23.98 -4.20
CA VAL A 399 10.81 23.84 -2.89
C VAL A 399 9.52 23.04 -3.06
N THR A 400 8.67 23.44 -4.01
CA THR A 400 7.40 22.76 -4.28
C THR A 400 7.63 21.32 -4.74
N TYR A 401 8.57 21.12 -5.65
CA TYR A 401 8.91 19.80 -6.17
C TYR A 401 9.41 18.86 -5.06
N LEU A 402 10.40 19.29 -4.26
CA LEU A 402 10.94 18.48 -3.17
C LEU A 402 9.88 18.18 -2.11
N ARG A 403 9.01 19.14 -1.78
CA ARG A 403 7.89 18.89 -0.85
C ARG A 403 6.95 17.82 -1.39
N LEU A 404 6.57 17.89 -2.66
CA LEU A 404 5.69 16.89 -3.29
C LEU A 404 6.35 15.50 -3.37
N LEU A 405 7.66 15.42 -3.58
CA LEU A 405 8.40 14.15 -3.53
C LEU A 405 8.48 13.59 -2.11
N ILE A 406 8.73 14.43 -1.11
CA ILE A 406 8.64 14.03 0.30
C ILE A 406 7.24 13.51 0.61
N ASP A 407 6.18 14.13 0.08
CA ASP A 407 4.80 13.71 0.34
C ASP A 407 4.30 12.56 -0.54
N SER A 408 5.09 12.11 -1.52
CA SER A 408 4.75 11.02 -2.45
C SER A 408 4.71 9.61 -1.84
N GLN A 409 4.93 9.50 -0.53
CA GLN A 409 4.82 8.29 0.30
C GLN A 409 5.85 7.18 0.03
N PHE A 410 6.37 7.03 -1.19
CA PHE A 410 7.31 5.96 -1.52
C PHE A 410 8.46 6.35 -2.44
N ILE A 411 8.52 7.59 -2.96
CA ILE A 411 9.72 8.01 -3.70
C ILE A 411 10.87 8.21 -2.70
N PRO A 412 11.94 7.41 -2.80
CA PRO A 412 13.10 7.56 -1.95
C PRO A 412 13.89 8.79 -2.40
N LEU A 413 14.44 9.48 -1.40
CA LEU A 413 15.27 10.65 -1.59
C LEU A 413 16.56 10.41 -0.81
N SER A 414 17.69 10.46 -1.51
CA SER A 414 19.00 10.54 -0.86
C SER A 414 19.55 11.95 -1.04
N ALA A 415 20.48 12.32 -0.18
CA ALA A 415 21.18 13.57 -0.31
C ALA A 415 22.63 13.42 0.12
N GLN A 416 23.51 14.21 -0.49
CA GLN A 416 24.93 14.26 -0.14
C GLN A 416 25.41 15.69 -0.13
N LEU A 417 26.34 15.98 0.76
CA LEU A 417 27.06 17.24 0.77
C LEU A 417 28.02 17.26 -0.42
N VAL A 418 28.01 18.35 -1.18
CA VAL A 418 28.93 18.55 -2.30
C VAL A 418 29.61 19.91 -2.20
N GLU A 419 30.92 19.95 -2.44
CA GLU A 419 31.68 21.18 -2.55
C GLU A 419 31.53 21.78 -3.96
N LYS A 420 31.34 23.10 -4.01
CA LYS A 420 31.25 23.91 -5.24
C LYS A 420 32.07 25.17 -5.05
N GLU A 421 32.42 25.83 -6.15
CA GLU A 421 33.14 27.12 -6.13
C GLU A 421 32.42 28.17 -5.26
N GLU A 422 31.08 28.17 -5.28
CA GLU A 422 30.22 29.06 -4.50
C GLU A 422 29.93 28.56 -3.06
N GLY A 423 30.69 27.57 -2.60
CA GLY A 423 30.58 26.93 -1.29
C GLY A 423 29.71 25.67 -1.26
N TRP A 424 29.55 25.11 -0.07
CA TRP A 424 28.86 23.85 0.17
C TRP A 424 27.39 23.84 -0.29
N ARG A 425 26.97 22.73 -0.89
CA ARG A 425 25.59 22.46 -1.31
C ARG A 425 25.14 21.08 -0.84
N ILE A 426 23.84 20.88 -0.76
CA ILE A 426 23.21 19.57 -0.61
C ILE A 426 22.69 19.14 -1.97
N ARG A 427 23.34 18.13 -2.55
CA ARG A 427 22.86 17.46 -3.75
C ARG A 427 21.77 16.48 -3.36
N VAL A 428 20.58 16.65 -3.92
CA VAL A 428 19.44 15.75 -3.74
C VAL A 428 19.34 14.82 -4.93
N PHE A 429 19.09 13.54 -4.67
CA PHE A 429 18.84 12.52 -5.68
C PHE A 429 17.42 11.97 -5.53
N VAL A 430 16.68 11.87 -6.64
CA VAL A 430 15.29 11.40 -6.67
C VAL A 430 15.24 9.98 -7.23
N GLY A 431 14.68 9.03 -6.47
CA GLY A 431 14.58 7.62 -6.92
C GLY A 431 15.91 6.86 -6.93
N ASP A 432 16.99 7.47 -6.44
CA ASP A 432 18.43 7.15 -6.61
C ASP A 432 18.88 6.93 -8.06
N TYR A 433 18.76 7.99 -8.87
CA TYR A 433 19.62 8.18 -10.03
C TYR A 433 21.05 8.50 -9.56
N LYS A 434 21.82 7.47 -9.18
CA LYS A 434 23.29 7.56 -9.13
C LYS A 434 23.78 7.05 -10.49
N ASN A 435 24.22 7.96 -11.35
CA ASN A 435 24.94 7.58 -12.57
C ASN A 435 26.20 6.80 -12.22
#